data_AF-A0A2A5D7Q4-F1
#
_entry.id   AF-A0A2A5D7Q4-F1
#
_cell.length_a   1.000
_cell.length_b   1.000
_cell.length_c   1.000
_cell.angle_alpha   90.00
_cell.angle_beta   90.00
_cell.angle_gamma   90.00
#
_symmetry.space_group_name_H-M   'P 1'
#
loop_
_entity.id
_entity.type
_entity.pdbx_description
1 polymer ?
#
loop_
_entity_poly.entity_id
_entity_poly.type
_entity_poly.pdbx_seq_one_letter_code
_entity_poly.pdbx_strand_id
1 'polypeptide(L)'
;MRPKTRIMYIENKSGGLAGPARIGRIRYSKSGSSIHYDGKTFQTLKGEGYKANYFDVETDEEYWISGCRKDGMDALYNTDITIDDDVLEEYWTRIRNKPKSKSISTFRAKGKY
;
A
#
# COMPACT_ATOMS: atom_id res chain seq x y z
N MET A 1 12.63 13.39 17.39
CA MET A 1 11.56 12.37 17.29
C MET A 1 11.79 11.57 16.01
N ARG A 2 11.80 10.23 16.05
CA ARG A 2 11.99 9.42 14.83
C ARG A 2 10.74 9.53 13.94
N PRO A 3 10.89 9.56 12.60
CA PRO A 3 9.74 9.57 11.70
C PRO A 3 8.83 8.37 11.96
N LYS A 4 7.51 8.59 11.98
CA LYS A 4 6.55 7.51 12.14
C LYS A 4 6.52 6.68 10.86
N THR A 5 6.60 5.35 10.99
CA THR A 5 6.51 4.41 9.86
C THR A 5 5.31 3.49 10.01
N ARG A 6 4.80 2.95 8.91
CA ARG A 6 3.70 1.97 8.91
C ARG A 6 3.78 1.05 7.68
N ILE A 7 3.41 -0.21 7.83
CA ILE A 7 3.20 -1.13 6.70
C ILE A 7 1.84 -0.84 6.07
N MET A 8 1.82 -0.53 4.78
CA MET A 8 0.64 -0.09 4.05
C MET A 8 0.46 -0.90 2.76
N TYR A 9 -0.79 -0.98 2.33
CA TYR A 9 -1.16 -1.39 0.97
C TYR A 9 -1.05 -0.18 0.05
N ILE A 10 -0.37 -0.34 -1.07
CA ILE A 10 0.01 0.72 -2.01
C ILE A 10 -0.28 0.22 -3.41
N GLU A 11 -1.39 0.66 -4.02
CA GLU A 11 -1.82 0.23 -5.34
C GLU A 11 -1.70 1.39 -6.33
N ASN A 12 -0.99 1.17 -7.44
CA ASN A 12 -0.93 2.12 -8.53
C ASN A 12 -2.25 2.09 -9.32
N LYS A 13 -2.85 3.25 -9.55
CA LYS A 13 -4.12 3.44 -10.28
C LYS A 13 -3.94 4.18 -11.62
N SER A 14 -2.71 4.50 -12.03
CA SER A 14 -2.45 5.22 -13.28
C SER A 14 -2.89 4.42 -14.52
N GLY A 15 -2.88 3.09 -14.42
CA GLY A 15 -3.37 2.18 -15.46
C GLY A 15 -4.88 1.87 -15.44
N GLY A 16 -5.66 2.46 -14.51
CA GLY A 16 -7.10 2.26 -14.41
C GLY A 16 -7.58 1.79 -13.02
N LEU A 17 -8.72 1.07 -12.98
CA LEU A 17 -9.41 0.74 -11.72
C LEU A 17 -8.68 -0.29 -10.86
N ALA A 18 -7.78 -1.07 -11.46
CA ALA A 18 -6.96 -2.08 -10.82
C ALA A 18 -5.56 -1.98 -11.39
N GLY A 19 -4.56 -2.04 -10.52
CA GLY A 19 -3.16 -2.01 -10.95
C GLY A 19 -2.28 -2.77 -9.97
N PRO A 20 -0.97 -2.87 -10.28
CA PRO A 20 -0.03 -3.58 -9.43
C PRO A 20 -0.03 -2.96 -8.03
N ALA A 21 -0.05 -3.83 -7.01
CA ALA A 21 -0.06 -3.42 -5.62
C ALA A 21 1.17 -3.92 -4.88
N ARG A 22 1.61 -3.12 -3.92
CA ARG A 22 2.69 -3.46 -2.99
C ARG A 22 2.22 -3.39 -1.54
N ILE A 23 2.79 -4.25 -0.71
CA ILE A 23 2.75 -4.14 0.74
C ILE A 23 4.14 -3.68 1.16
N GLY A 24 4.23 -2.45 1.65
CA GLY A 24 5.52 -1.80 1.90
C GLY A 24 5.52 -0.91 3.12
N ARG A 25 6.73 -0.64 3.66
CA ARG A 25 6.90 0.26 4.80
C ARG A 25 6.98 1.70 4.33
N ILE A 26 5.98 2.47 4.70
CA ILE A 26 5.97 3.91 4.42
C ILE A 26 6.53 4.70 5.60
N ARG A 27 6.96 5.93 5.32
CA ARG A 27 7.33 6.94 6.31
C ARG A 27 6.45 8.16 6.17
N TYR A 28 5.82 8.60 7.26
CA TYR A 28 5.09 9.86 7.29
C TYR A 28 6.08 11.04 7.37
N SER A 29 5.75 12.14 6.71
CA SER A 29 6.40 13.43 6.99
C SER A 29 6.10 13.91 8.41
N LYS A 30 6.86 14.89 8.89
CA LYS A 30 6.72 15.41 10.27
C LYS A 30 5.31 15.95 10.55
N SER A 31 4.69 16.61 9.56
CA SER A 31 3.31 17.11 9.61
C SER A 31 2.26 16.04 9.35
N GLY A 32 2.66 14.86 8.84
CA GLY A 32 1.74 13.82 8.38
C GLY A 32 1.05 14.13 7.05
N SER A 33 1.40 15.25 6.38
CA SER A 33 0.76 15.70 5.14
C SER A 33 1.21 14.93 3.90
N SER A 34 2.29 14.18 4.00
CA SER A 34 2.85 13.38 2.91
C SER A 34 3.39 12.06 3.42
N ILE A 35 3.48 11.11 2.50
CA ILE A 35 3.99 9.76 2.73
C ILE A 35 5.17 9.54 1.80
N HIS A 36 6.23 8.90 2.29
CA HIS A 36 7.40 8.54 1.52
C HIS A 36 7.56 7.03 1.47
N TYR A 37 7.80 6.49 0.28
CA TYR A 37 7.95 5.07 0.04
C TYR A 37 8.72 4.82 -1.26
N ASP A 38 9.73 3.95 -1.21
CA ASP A 38 10.52 3.53 -2.38
C ASP A 38 11.05 4.69 -3.25
N GLY A 39 11.64 5.69 -2.59
CA GLY A 39 12.11 6.92 -3.25
C GLY A 39 11.02 7.93 -3.64
N LYS A 40 9.75 7.52 -3.68
CA LYS A 40 8.60 8.36 -4.05
C LYS A 40 8.05 9.16 -2.88
N THR A 41 7.42 10.27 -3.21
CA THR A 41 6.67 11.10 -2.26
C THR A 41 5.23 11.22 -2.72
N PHE A 42 4.31 10.89 -1.83
CA PHE A 42 2.88 10.90 -2.10
C PHE A 42 2.19 12.01 -1.30
N GLN A 43 1.27 12.72 -1.96
CA GLN A 43 0.37 13.67 -1.32
C GLN A 43 -1.08 13.25 -1.49
N THR A 44 -1.92 13.62 -0.53
CA THR A 44 -3.35 13.28 -0.56
C THR A 44 -4.06 14.05 -1.67
N LEU A 45 -4.94 13.35 -2.39
CA LEU A 45 -5.89 13.93 -3.35
C LEU A 45 -7.05 14.66 -2.66
N LYS A 46 -7.09 14.71 -1.31
CA LYS A 46 -8.12 15.37 -0.50
C LYS A 46 -9.57 14.98 -0.85
N GLY A 47 -9.76 13.79 -1.41
CA GLY A 47 -11.07 13.27 -1.82
C GLY A 47 -11.48 13.61 -3.25
N GLU A 48 -10.63 14.28 -4.03
CA GLU A 48 -10.89 14.61 -5.44
C GLU A 48 -10.53 13.47 -6.41
N GLY A 49 -9.83 12.44 -5.94
CA GLY A 49 -9.43 11.28 -6.74
C GLY A 49 -10.57 10.31 -7.06
N TYR A 50 -10.49 9.63 -8.20
CA TYR A 50 -11.45 8.60 -8.59
C TYR A 50 -10.92 7.20 -8.28
N LYS A 51 -11.42 6.60 -7.18
CA LYS A 51 -10.91 5.31 -6.65
C LYS A 51 -9.39 5.32 -6.34
N ALA A 52 -8.86 6.52 -6.13
CA ALA A 52 -7.52 6.82 -5.66
C ALA A 52 -7.62 7.83 -4.51
N ASN A 53 -6.59 7.93 -3.68
CA ASN A 53 -6.54 8.86 -2.55
C ASN A 53 -5.20 9.58 -2.39
N TYR A 54 -4.17 9.18 -3.13
CA TYR A 54 -2.88 9.86 -3.20
C TYR A 54 -2.44 10.01 -4.66
N PHE A 55 -1.50 10.92 -4.90
CA PHE A 55 -0.74 11.01 -6.14
C PHE A 55 0.76 11.08 -5.82
N ASP A 56 1.59 10.55 -6.72
CA ASP A 56 3.04 10.76 -6.69
C ASP A 56 3.36 12.19 -7.17
N VAL A 57 4.10 12.95 -6.36
CA VAL A 57 4.39 14.36 -6.64
C VAL A 57 5.30 14.57 -7.86
N GLU A 58 6.01 13.53 -8.29
CA GLU A 58 6.93 13.63 -9.44
C GLU A 58 6.27 13.29 -10.76
N THR A 59 5.26 12.40 -10.75
CA THR A 59 4.68 11.84 -11.97
C THR A 59 3.19 12.12 -12.14
N ASP A 60 2.54 12.68 -11.13
CA ASP A 60 1.08 12.84 -11.03
C ASP A 60 0.28 11.53 -11.16
N GLU A 61 0.96 10.38 -11.09
CA GLU A 61 0.30 9.08 -11.09
C GLU A 61 -0.55 8.94 -9.82
N GLU A 62 -1.79 8.49 -9.98
CA GLU A 62 -2.70 8.27 -8.87
C GLU A 62 -2.50 6.90 -8.20
N TYR A 63 -2.70 6.87 -6.90
CA TYR A 63 -2.52 5.69 -6.06
C TYR A 63 -3.67 5.54 -5.06
N TRP A 64 -3.96 4.29 -4.72
CA TRP A 64 -4.71 3.94 -3.52
C TRP A 64 -3.75 3.46 -2.43
N ILE A 65 -3.63 4.22 -1.34
CA ILE A 65 -2.77 3.91 -0.21
C ILE A 65 -3.61 3.79 1.06
N SER A 66 -3.59 2.64 1.70
CA SER A 66 -4.39 2.34 2.88
C SER A 66 -3.66 1.43 3.87
N GLY A 67 -4.17 1.36 5.10
CA GLY A 67 -3.65 0.41 6.08
C GLY A 67 -4.00 -1.02 5.67
N CYS A 68 -3.04 -1.93 5.80
CA CYS A 68 -3.27 -3.35 5.55
C CYS A 68 -4.33 -3.91 6.52
N ARG A 69 -5.32 -4.62 5.97
CA ARG A 69 -6.39 -5.26 6.72
C ARG A 69 -5.98 -6.65 7.19
N LYS A 70 -6.49 -7.04 8.35
CA LYS A 70 -6.28 -8.39 8.90
C LYS A 70 -6.93 -9.47 8.03
N ASP A 71 -8.13 -9.20 7.51
CA ASP A 71 -8.86 -10.09 6.58
C ASP A 71 -8.28 -10.11 5.16
N GLY A 72 -7.50 -9.09 4.79
CA GLY A 72 -6.81 -8.97 3.50
C GLY A 72 -7.71 -8.63 2.34
N MET A 73 -8.90 -8.08 2.62
CA MET A 73 -9.75 -7.46 1.62
C MET A 73 -9.27 -6.02 1.34
N ASP A 74 -7.98 -5.89 1.04
CA ASP A 74 -7.30 -4.61 0.82
C ASP A 74 -7.67 -4.01 -0.55
N ALA A 75 -7.80 -4.87 -1.55
CA ALA A 75 -7.99 -4.49 -2.94
C ALA A 75 -9.48 -4.26 -3.29
N LEU A 76 -9.73 -3.32 -4.20
CA LEU A 76 -11.07 -3.07 -4.73
C LEU A 76 -11.48 -4.14 -5.75
N TYR A 77 -10.55 -4.51 -6.62
CA TYR A 77 -10.67 -5.56 -7.64
C TYR A 77 -9.52 -6.56 -7.47
N ASN A 78 -9.62 -7.72 -8.10
CA ASN A 78 -8.55 -8.71 -8.05
C ASN A 78 -7.25 -8.12 -8.63
N THR A 79 -6.17 -8.19 -7.87
CA THR A 79 -4.85 -7.71 -8.30
C THR A 79 -3.73 -8.57 -7.75
N ASP A 80 -2.56 -8.47 -8.38
CA ASP A 80 -1.33 -9.08 -7.90
C ASP A 80 -0.68 -8.16 -6.87
N ILE A 81 -0.34 -8.73 -5.72
CA ILE A 81 0.35 -8.07 -4.63
C ILE A 81 1.76 -8.60 -4.53
N THR A 82 2.73 -7.69 -4.44
CA THR A 82 4.11 -7.98 -4.03
C THR A 82 4.37 -7.40 -2.64
N ILE A 83 5.01 -8.16 -1.77
CA ILE A 83 5.36 -7.74 -0.40
C ILE A 83 6.85 -7.46 -0.36
N ASP A 84 7.24 -6.31 0.19
CA ASP A 84 8.66 -5.99 0.32
C ASP A 84 9.33 -6.89 1.35
N ASP A 85 10.58 -7.28 1.07
CA ASP A 85 11.32 -8.25 1.89
C ASP A 85 11.46 -7.81 3.36
N ASP A 86 11.62 -6.50 3.62
CA ASP A 86 11.79 -5.96 4.97
C ASP A 86 10.51 -6.00 5.82
N VAL A 87 9.34 -6.17 5.19
CA VAL A 87 8.04 -6.24 5.86
C VAL A 87 7.38 -7.61 5.77
N LEU A 88 7.93 -8.53 4.98
CA LEU A 88 7.33 -9.81 4.64
C LEU A 88 6.87 -10.60 5.88
N GLU A 89 7.79 -10.85 6.82
CA GLU A 89 7.47 -11.58 8.03
C GLU A 89 6.49 -10.81 8.93
N GLU A 90 6.69 -9.50 9.09
CA GLU A 90 5.85 -8.65 9.94
C GLU A 90 4.40 -8.58 9.44
N TYR A 91 4.21 -8.43 8.13
CA TYR A 91 2.90 -8.43 7.49
C TYR A 91 2.17 -9.75 7.75
N TRP A 92 2.80 -10.88 7.47
CA TRP A 92 2.15 -12.17 7.64
C TRP A 92 1.86 -12.51 9.10
N THR A 93 2.80 -12.25 10.00
CA THR A 93 2.68 -12.65 11.41
C THR A 93 1.84 -11.68 12.22
N ARG A 94 2.07 -10.37 12.11
CA ARG A 94 1.47 -9.36 13.00
C ARG A 94 0.20 -8.76 12.43
N ILE A 95 0.12 -8.57 11.11
CA ILE A 95 -1.05 -7.96 10.47
C ILE A 95 -2.06 -9.04 10.08
N ARG A 96 -1.64 -10.06 9.35
CA ARG A 96 -2.54 -11.11 8.81
C ARG A 96 -2.80 -12.24 9.79
N ASN A 97 -1.96 -12.40 10.82
CA ASN A 97 -2.01 -13.52 11.76
C ASN A 97 -1.93 -14.89 11.06
N LYS A 98 -1.06 -14.99 10.05
CA LYS A 98 -0.83 -16.18 9.23
C LYS A 98 0.68 -16.48 9.16
N PRO A 99 1.29 -16.93 10.27
CA PRO A 99 2.74 -17.17 10.33
C PRO A 99 3.24 -18.22 9.32
N LYS A 100 2.38 -19.15 8.90
CA LYS A 100 2.71 -20.16 7.87
C LYS A 100 2.93 -19.56 6.48
N SER A 101 2.52 -18.31 6.25
CA SER A 101 2.63 -17.64 4.95
C SER A 101 3.87 -16.75 4.83
N LYS A 102 4.75 -16.71 5.85
CA LYS A 102 5.88 -15.76 5.93
C LYS A 102 6.92 -15.86 4.80
N SER A 103 6.85 -16.88 3.94
CA SER A 103 7.70 -17.03 2.76
C SER A 103 7.02 -16.64 1.45
N ILE A 104 5.75 -16.22 1.48
CA ILE A 104 4.96 -15.84 0.31
C ILE A 104 5.13 -14.35 0.06
N SER A 105 6.02 -13.97 -0.86
CA SER A 105 6.28 -12.57 -1.23
C SER A 105 5.35 -12.04 -2.33
N THR A 106 4.71 -12.92 -3.09
CA THR A 106 3.74 -12.54 -4.12
C THR A 106 2.47 -13.38 -4.04
N PHE A 107 1.31 -12.76 -4.23
CA PHE A 107 0.04 -13.46 -4.27
C PHE A 107 -1.03 -12.65 -5.01
N ARG A 108 -2.02 -13.36 -5.57
CA ARG A 108 -3.23 -12.75 -6.15
C ARG A 108 -4.23 -12.46 -5.03
N ALA A 109 -4.55 -11.19 -4.79
CA ALA A 109 -5.56 -10.78 -3.82
C ALA A 109 -6.96 -10.81 -4.43
N LYS A 110 -7.95 -11.20 -3.63
CA LYS A 110 -9.36 -11.08 -3.99
C LYS A 110 -9.83 -9.66 -3.70
N GLY A 111 -10.40 -9.01 -4.71
CA GLY A 111 -11.05 -7.71 -4.59
C GLY A 111 -12.44 -7.79 -3.98
N LYS A 112 -12.97 -6.64 -3.61
CA LYS A 112 -14.38 -6.49 -3.22
C LYS A 112 -15.34 -6.81 -4.37
N TYR A 113 -14.96 -6.47 -5.60
CA TYR A 113 -15.76 -6.66 -6.82
C TYR A 113 -15.10 -7.65 -7.78
#